data_AF-A0A818NPZ5-F1
#
_entry.id   AF-A0A818NPZ5-F1
#
_cell.length_a   1.000
_cell.length_b   1.000
_cell.length_c   1.000
_cell.angle_alpha   90.00
_cell.angle_beta   90.00
_cell.angle_gamma   90.00
#
_symmetry.space_group_name_H-M   'P 1'
#
loop_
_entity.id
_entity.type
_entity.pdbx_description
1 polymer ?
#
loop_
_entity_poly.entity_id
_entity_poly.type
_entity_poly.pdbx_seq_one_letter_code
_entity_poly.pdbx_strand_id
1 'polypeptide(L)'
;FYDGVRKASEHKSFGPVFEQLFHVFAIHTLRNSATDFIRLKLLTADQIYQLETFNLPDMYARLRPNLISLVDAFDFHDNELNSCLGRYDGQVYEALMERARLNPTNRHKVHPVWKSIKQETKSKL
;
A
#
# COMPACT_ATOMS: atom_id res chain seq x y z
N PHE A 1 14.09 13.95 7.05
CA PHE A 1 12.63 13.99 6.79
C PHE A 1 11.98 15.24 7.38
N TYR A 2 12.11 15.49 8.69
CA TYR A 2 11.57 16.69 9.35
C TYR A 2 11.94 18.01 8.66
N ASP A 3 13.22 18.22 8.30
CA ASP A 3 13.64 19.45 7.60
C ASP A 3 13.00 19.64 6.23
N GLY A 4 12.68 18.54 5.53
CA GLY A 4 11.98 18.58 4.25
C GLY A 4 10.52 18.97 4.44
N VAL A 5 9.86 18.38 5.44
CA VAL A 5 8.47 18.72 5.80
C VAL A 5 8.37 20.16 6.28
N ARG A 6 9.35 20.65 7.06
CA ARG A 6 9.39 22.03 7.53
C ARG A 6 9.43 23.03 6.37
N LYS A 7 10.26 22.77 5.36
CA LYS A 7 10.32 23.59 4.13
C LYS A 7 9.01 23.51 3.34
N ALA A 8 8.42 22.33 3.23
CA ALA A 8 7.16 22.14 2.51
C ALA A 8 5.95 22.75 3.26
N SER A 9 6.00 22.85 4.59
CA SER A 9 4.97 23.44 5.44
C SER A 9 4.79 24.95 5.23
N GLU A 10 5.82 25.63 4.71
CA GLU A 10 5.75 27.06 4.38
C GLU A 10 4.63 27.38 3.36
N HIS A 11 4.24 26.39 2.55
CA HIS A 11 3.14 26.53 1.61
C HIS A 11 1.78 26.21 2.26
N LYS A 12 0.90 27.23 2.30
CA LYS A 12 -0.42 27.15 2.94
C LYS A 12 -1.33 26.02 2.46
N SER A 13 -1.19 25.57 1.21
CA SER A 13 -2.12 24.60 0.61
C SER A 13 -1.78 23.14 0.93
N PHE A 14 -0.50 22.76 0.89
CA PHE A 14 -0.06 21.37 1.06
C PHE A 14 0.74 21.15 2.35
N GLY A 15 1.16 22.22 3.02
CA GLY A 15 1.85 22.13 4.31
C GLY A 15 1.13 21.29 5.36
N PRO A 16 -0.19 21.49 5.60
CA PRO A 16 -0.94 20.68 6.56
C PRO A 16 -0.95 19.18 6.22
N VAL A 17 -0.92 18.81 4.93
CA VAL A 17 -0.92 17.41 4.49
C VAL A 17 0.45 16.77 4.75
N PHE A 18 1.53 17.48 4.47
CA PHE A 18 2.89 17.00 4.77
C PHE A 18 3.15 16.89 6.26
N GLU A 19 2.60 17.79 7.08
CA GLU A 19 2.64 17.67 8.53
C GLU A 19 1.88 16.43 9.01
N GLN A 20 0.69 16.15 8.47
CA GLN A 20 -0.04 14.93 8.82
C GLN A 20 0.74 13.66 8.46
N LEU A 21 1.34 13.59 7.27
CA LEU A 21 2.23 12.49 6.87
C LEU A 21 3.41 12.35 7.81
N PHE A 22 4.01 13.47 8.24
CA PHE A 22 5.10 13.46 9.20
C PHE A 22 4.71 12.85 10.53
N HIS A 23 3.57 13.23 11.08
CA HIS A 23 3.09 12.68 12.35
C HIS A 23 2.80 11.19 12.24
N VAL A 24 2.16 10.75 11.16
CA VAL A 24 1.91 9.31 10.90
C VAL A 24 3.24 8.55 10.82
N PHE A 25 4.21 9.08 10.08
CA PHE A 25 5.54 8.47 9.98
C PHE A 25 6.28 8.43 11.32
N ALA A 26 6.19 9.50 12.12
CA ALA A 26 6.82 9.58 13.45
C ALA A 26 6.22 8.55 14.41
N ILE A 27 4.88 8.43 14.46
CA ILE A 27 4.19 7.44 15.31
C ILE A 27 4.53 6.01 14.84
N HIS A 28 4.55 5.77 13.52
CA HIS A 28 4.93 4.47 12.98
C HIS A 28 6.39 4.09 13.35
N THR A 29 7.31 5.04 13.25
CA THR A 29 8.72 4.84 13.62
C THR A 29 8.87 4.60 15.12
N LEU A 30 8.15 5.37 15.93
CA LEU A 30 8.10 5.22 17.37
C LEU A 30 7.60 3.83 17.77
N ARG A 31 6.54 3.34 17.11
CA ARG A 31 6.02 1.98 17.30
C ARG A 31 7.06 0.92 17.00
N ASN A 32 7.78 1.05 15.89
CA ASN A 32 8.81 0.07 15.49
C ASN A 32 9.97 0.02 16.50
N SER A 33 10.24 1.11 17.21
CA SER A 33 11.28 1.21 18.26
C SER A 33 10.70 1.32 19.68
N ALA A 34 9.43 0.93 19.88
CA ALA A 34 8.70 1.14 21.14
C ALA A 34 9.41 0.54 22.35
N THR A 35 10.03 -0.63 22.18
CA THR A 35 10.77 -1.33 23.23
C THR A 35 11.89 -0.46 23.82
N ASP A 36 12.64 0.26 22.98
CA ASP A 36 13.75 1.08 23.45
C ASP A 36 13.25 2.33 24.20
N PHE A 37 12.17 2.96 23.74
CA PHE A 37 11.55 4.09 24.43
C PHE A 37 10.99 3.71 25.81
N ILE A 38 10.40 2.52 25.93
CA ILE A 38 9.92 1.98 27.21
C ILE A 38 11.11 1.67 28.12
N ARG A 39 12.17 1.03 27.61
CA ARG A 39 13.37 0.69 28.39
C ARG A 39 14.09 1.93 28.92
N LEU A 40 14.17 2.98 28.12
CA LEU A 40 14.74 4.27 28.51
C LEU A 40 13.79 5.10 29.40
N LYS A 41 12.60 4.58 29.72
CA LYS A 41 11.55 5.26 30.50
C LYS A 41 11.15 6.62 29.93
N LEU A 42 11.29 6.80 28.61
CA LEU A 42 10.89 8.02 27.90
C LEU A 42 9.39 8.05 27.63
N LEU A 43 8.79 6.87 27.43
CA LEU A 43 7.36 6.69 27.20
C LEU A 43 6.85 5.48 27.98
N THR A 44 5.59 5.53 28.39
CA THR A 44 4.91 4.38 29.00
C THR A 44 4.21 3.53 27.94
N ALA A 45 4.01 2.24 28.24
CA ALA A 45 3.26 1.35 27.36
C ALA A 45 1.82 1.87 27.12
N ASP A 46 1.20 2.50 28.13
CA ASP A 46 -0.14 3.07 28.01
C ASP A 46 -0.17 4.27 27.05
N GLN A 47 0.83 5.15 27.09
CA GLN A 47 0.92 6.28 26.15
C GLN A 47 1.06 5.80 24.70
N ILE A 48 1.88 4.78 24.47
CA ILE A 48 2.04 4.19 23.14
C ILE A 48 0.72 3.56 22.68
N TYR A 49 0.06 2.82 23.58
CA TYR A 49 -1.26 2.25 23.31
C TYR A 49 -2.31 3.30 22.95
N GLN A 50 -2.35 4.43 23.66
CA GLN A 50 -3.27 5.53 23.37
C GLN A 50 -2.98 6.19 22.01
N LEU A 51 -1.70 6.41 21.68
CA LEU A 51 -1.29 6.95 20.39
C LEU A 51 -1.73 6.05 19.23
N GLU A 52 -1.59 4.73 19.39
CA GLU A 52 -1.98 3.76 18.36
C GLU A 52 -3.50 3.60 18.24
N THR A 53 -4.23 3.61 19.36
CA THR A 53 -5.65 3.28 19.37
C THR A 53 -6.54 4.46 19.00
N PHE A 54 -6.16 5.68 19.41
CA PHE A 54 -7.02 6.86 19.25
C PHE A 54 -6.47 7.85 18.23
N ASN A 55 -5.19 8.22 18.34
CA ASN A 55 -4.62 9.28 17.49
C ASN A 55 -4.35 8.80 16.07
N LEU A 56 -3.81 7.59 15.91
CA LEU A 56 -3.44 7.08 14.60
C LEU A 56 -4.65 6.88 13.65
N PRO A 57 -5.79 6.29 14.08
CA PRO A 57 -6.97 6.15 13.22
C PRO A 57 -7.58 7.50 12.82
N ASP A 58 -7.62 8.45 13.75
CA ASP A 58 -8.10 9.81 13.51
C ASP A 58 -7.21 10.57 12.51
N MET A 59 -5.88 10.40 12.60
CA MET A 59 -4.95 10.91 11.59
C MET A 59 -5.13 10.25 10.23
N TYR A 60 -5.33 8.94 10.17
CA TYR A 60 -5.63 8.25 8.91
C TYR A 60 -6.93 8.73 8.28
N ALA A 61 -7.97 8.99 9.08
CA ALA A 61 -9.24 9.52 8.59
C ALA A 61 -9.06 10.91 7.93
N ARG A 62 -8.27 11.78 8.56
CA ARG A 62 -7.94 13.11 7.99
C ARG A 62 -7.08 13.05 6.74
N LEU A 63 -6.13 12.11 6.68
CA LEU A 63 -5.22 11.97 5.54
C LEU A 63 -5.88 11.31 4.33
N ARG A 64 -6.84 10.40 4.56
CA ARG A 64 -7.54 9.61 3.54
C ARG A 64 -7.98 10.37 2.29
N PRO A 65 -8.65 11.54 2.36
CA PRO A 65 -9.09 12.26 1.16
C PRO A 65 -7.94 12.73 0.27
N ASN A 66 -6.74 12.94 0.83
CA ASN A 66 -5.59 13.45 0.10
C ASN A 66 -4.68 12.33 -0.44
N LEU A 67 -4.90 11.06 -0.06
CA LEU A 67 -4.00 9.96 -0.39
C LEU A 67 -3.84 9.73 -1.90
N ILE A 68 -4.94 9.83 -2.66
CA ILE A 68 -4.90 9.65 -4.12
C ILE A 68 -4.05 10.76 -4.75
N SER A 69 -4.29 12.02 -4.40
CA SER A 69 -3.49 13.15 -4.89
C SER A 69 -2.02 13.07 -4.50
N LEU A 70 -1.71 12.51 -3.32
CA LEU A 70 -0.32 12.32 -2.88
C LEU A 70 0.43 11.26 -3.69
N VAL A 71 -0.23 10.16 -4.06
CA VAL A 71 0.39 9.14 -4.93
C VAL A 71 0.45 9.60 -6.38
N ASP A 72 -0.55 10.35 -6.84
CA ASP A 72 -0.58 10.94 -8.18
C ASP A 72 0.53 12.00 -8.36
N ALA A 73 0.94 12.69 -7.29
CA ALA A 73 2.02 13.66 -7.32
C ALA A 73 3.40 13.07 -7.66
N PHE A 74 3.56 11.74 -7.63
CA PHE A 74 4.75 11.08 -8.16
C PHE A 74 4.80 11.04 -9.69
N ASP A 75 3.67 11.32 -10.36
CA ASP A 75 3.54 11.45 -11.82
C ASP A 75 4.09 10.24 -12.59
N PHE A 76 3.84 9.03 -12.07
CA PHE A 76 4.22 7.79 -12.75
C PHE A 76 3.24 7.47 -13.88
N HIS A 77 3.76 7.24 -15.08
CA HIS A 77 2.94 6.76 -16.17
C HIS A 77 2.59 5.27 -16.01
N ASP A 78 1.40 4.87 -16.46
CA ASP A 78 0.93 3.47 -16.42
C ASP A 78 1.92 2.47 -17.05
N ASN A 79 2.67 2.91 -18.07
CA ASN A 79 3.71 2.10 -18.72
C ASN A 79 4.90 1.82 -17.81
N GLU A 80 5.27 2.80 -16.98
CA GLU A 80 6.36 2.68 -16.00
C GLU A 80 5.90 1.88 -14.78
N LEU A 81 4.68 2.16 -14.31
CA LEU A 81 4.08 1.47 -13.17
C LEU A 81 3.75 0.00 -13.48
N ASN A 82 3.39 -0.31 -14.74
CA ASN A 82 3.09 -1.64 -15.26
C ASN A 82 2.21 -2.49 -14.32
N SER A 83 1.19 -1.85 -13.74
CA SER A 83 0.31 -2.45 -12.73
C SER A 83 -1.14 -2.36 -13.18
N CYS A 84 -1.84 -3.50 -13.30
CA CYS A 84 -3.28 -3.50 -13.58
C CYS A 84 -4.10 -2.93 -12.41
N LEU A 85 -3.62 -3.08 -11.17
CA LEU A 85 -4.30 -2.57 -9.97
C LEU A 85 -4.05 -1.08 -9.76
N GLY A 86 -2.90 -0.57 -10.22
CA GLY A 86 -2.48 0.82 -10.04
C GLY A 86 -2.79 1.73 -11.22
N ARG A 87 -3.66 1.31 -12.14
CA ARG A 87 -4.00 2.11 -13.33
C ARG A 87 -4.61 3.45 -12.93
N TYR A 88 -4.17 4.51 -13.61
CA TYR A 88 -4.69 5.86 -13.40
C TYR A 88 -6.20 5.99 -13.66
N ASP A 89 -6.72 5.29 -14.68
CA ASP A 89 -8.13 5.36 -15.07
C ASP A 89 -9.10 4.55 -14.18
N GLY A 90 -8.57 3.79 -13.21
CA GLY A 90 -9.36 2.96 -12.31
C GLY A 90 -10.05 1.75 -12.96
N GLN A 91 -9.82 1.46 -14.24
CA GLN A 91 -10.41 0.31 -14.96
C GLN A 91 -9.67 -0.99 -14.67
N VAL A 92 -9.66 -1.37 -13.40
CA VAL A 92 -8.82 -2.45 -12.86
C VAL A 92 -9.30 -3.83 -13.33
N TYR A 93 -10.61 -4.07 -13.34
CA TYR A 93 -11.15 -5.41 -13.58
C TYR A 93 -10.96 -5.85 -15.05
N GLU A 94 -11.21 -4.94 -15.98
CA GLU A 94 -11.02 -5.14 -17.41
C GLU A 94 -9.55 -5.41 -17.72
N ALA A 95 -8.65 -4.58 -17.17
CA ALA A 95 -7.21 -4.74 -17.35
C ALA A 95 -6.68 -6.07 -16.78
N LEU A 96 -7.18 -6.50 -15.61
CA LEU A 96 -6.84 -7.80 -15.04
C LEU A 96 -7.30 -8.95 -15.93
N MET A 97 -8.53 -8.88 -16.44
CA MET A 97 -9.09 -9.89 -17.34
C MET A 97 -8.29 -9.98 -18.65
N GLU A 98 -7.95 -8.84 -19.26
CA GLU A 98 -7.12 -8.79 -20.45
C GLU A 98 -5.74 -9.40 -20.19
N ARG A 99 -5.08 -9.01 -19.09
CA ARG A 99 -3.76 -9.54 -18.74
C ARG A 99 -3.80 -11.05 -18.46
N ALA A 100 -4.87 -11.54 -17.83
CA ALA A 100 -5.07 -12.97 -17.63
C ALA A 100 -5.24 -13.70 -18.97
N ARG A 101 -5.99 -13.15 -19.93
CA ARG A 101 -6.18 -13.76 -21.27
C ARG A 101 -4.87 -13.84 -22.06
N LEU A 102 -4.00 -12.84 -21.91
CA LEU A 102 -2.69 -12.80 -22.58
C LEU A 102 -1.69 -13.81 -22.00
N ASN A 103 -1.96 -14.40 -20.84
CA ASN A 103 -1.08 -15.38 -20.23
C ASN A 103 -0.88 -16.61 -21.17
N PRO A 104 0.37 -17.01 -21.47
CA PRO A 104 0.66 -18.14 -22.35
C PRO A 104 -0.07 -19.44 -21.99
N THR A 105 -0.31 -19.67 -20.69
CA THR A 105 -1.02 -20.86 -20.19
C THR A 105 -2.48 -20.90 -20.63
N ASN A 106 -3.10 -19.75 -20.88
CA ASN A 106 -4.51 -19.62 -21.26
C ASN A 106 -4.74 -19.69 -22.78
N ARG A 107 -3.68 -19.90 -23.58
CA ARG A 107 -3.80 -20.07 -25.04
C ARG A 107 -4.56 -21.32 -25.44
N HIS A 108 -4.54 -22.36 -24.60
CA HIS A 108 -5.22 -23.62 -24.86
C HIS A 108 -6.43 -23.75 -23.93
N LYS A 109 -7.60 -24.06 -24.49
CA LYS A 109 -8.83 -24.34 -23.72
C LYS A 109 -8.66 -25.51 -22.74
N VAL A 110 -7.78 -26.46 -23.07
CA VAL A 110 -7.40 -27.57 -22.22
C VAL A 110 -5.88 -27.62 -22.19
N HIS A 111 -5.31 -27.51 -20.99
CA HIS A 111 -3.87 -27.55 -20.81
C HIS A 111 -3.30 -28.94 -21.22
N PRO A 112 -2.14 -29.03 -21.91
CA PRO A 112 -1.58 -30.31 -22.36
C PRO A 112 -1.42 -31.37 -21.26
N VAL A 113 -1.10 -30.93 -20.04
CA VAL A 113 -0.98 -31.77 -18.82
C VAL A 113 -2.26 -32.55 -18.52
N TRP A 114 -3.43 -32.07 -18.94
CA TRP A 114 -4.70 -32.77 -18.74
C TRP A 114 -4.70 -34.20 -19.31
N LYS A 115 -4.02 -34.43 -20.44
CA LYS A 115 -3.94 -35.76 -21.05
C LYS A 115 -3.23 -36.76 -20.13
N SER A 116 -2.12 -36.34 -19.52
CA SER A 116 -1.34 -37.15 -18.59
C SER A 116 -2.11 -37.43 -17.30
N ILE A 117 -2.74 -36.39 -16.72
CA ILE A 117 -3.58 -36.54 -15.52
C ILE A 117 -4.75 -37.50 -15.78
N LYS A 118 -5.39 -37.40 -16.94
CA LYS A 118 -6.51 -38.26 -17.32
C LYS A 118 -6.09 -39.72 -17.51
N GLN A 119 -4.86 -39.99 -17.94
CA GLN A 119 -4.33 -41.35 -18.06
C GLN A 119 -4.02 -41.95 -16.68
N GLU A 120 -3.39 -41.20 -15.78
CA GLU A 120 -3.11 -41.66 -14.42
C GLU A 120 -4.38 -41.92 -13.61
N THR A 121 -5.38 -41.05 -13.73
CA THR A 121 -6.66 -41.22 -13.01
C THR A 121 -7.47 -42.42 -13.52
N LYS A 122 -7.37 -42.76 -14.80
CA LYS A 122 -7.97 -43.98 -15.36
C LYS A 122 -7.24 -45.27 -14.99
N SER A 123 -5.95 -45.19 -14.66
CA SER A 123 -5.13 -46.33 -14.24
C SER A 123 -5.29 -46.69 -12.76
N LYS A 124 -5.94 -45.82 -11.98
CA LYS A 124 -6.14 -45.97 -10.52
C LYS A 124 -7.58 -46.31 -10.12
N LEU A 125 -8.47 -46.43 -11.09
CA LEU A 125 -9.84 -46.94 -10.97
C LEU A 125 -9.92 -48.31 -11.63
#